data_AF-A0A6J1C1A6-F1
#
_entry.id   AF-A0A6J1C1A6-F1
#
_cell.length_a   1.000
_cell.length_b   1.000
_cell.length_c   1.000
_cell.angle_alpha   90.00
_cell.angle_beta   90.00
_cell.angle_gamma   90.00
#
_symmetry.space_group_name_H-M   'P 1'
#
loop_
_entity.id
_entity.type
_entity.pdbx_description
1 polymer ?
#
loop_
_entity_poly.entity_id
_entity_poly.type
_entity_poly.pdbx_seq_one_letter_code
_entity_poly.pdbx_strand_id
1 'polypeptide(L)'
;MADFQFDPAFILAPDHRPKLAVAEFADGIPAVDLSLPDGDLVRQVGSASRDWGFFLVTNHGVALEKRRRIEAAARMFFRQSLEEKRKVRRDEGRSTGYYDTELTKNVRDWKEVFDLTVADPTVVPASPEPHDGELTHWTNQWPAYPPELR
;
A
#
# COMPACT_ATOMS: atom_id res chain seq x y z
N MET A 1 9.99 33.46 -16.03
CA MET A 1 9.44 32.12 -15.72
C MET A 1 10.54 31.40 -14.96
N ALA A 2 10.29 30.98 -13.72
CA ALA A 2 11.30 30.24 -12.97
C ALA A 2 11.41 28.84 -13.59
N ASP A 3 12.62 28.42 -13.93
CA ASP A 3 12.88 27.06 -14.40
C ASP A 3 12.53 26.09 -13.26
N PHE A 4 11.48 25.31 -13.46
CA PHE A 4 11.08 24.27 -12.53
C PHE A 4 12.13 23.15 -12.61
N GLN A 5 13.04 23.11 -11.64
CA GLN A 5 14.01 22.03 -11.52
C GLN A 5 13.42 20.92 -10.64
N PHE A 6 13.34 19.71 -11.21
CA PHE A 6 12.88 18.53 -10.49
C PHE A 6 13.98 18.02 -9.55
N ASP A 7 13.63 17.64 -8.32
CA ASP A 7 14.58 17.13 -7.34
C ASP A 7 15.21 15.81 -7.86
N PRO A 8 16.55 15.75 -8.07
CA PRO A 8 17.23 14.56 -8.56
C PRO A 8 17.00 13.31 -7.71
N ALA A 9 16.64 13.45 -6.43
CA ALA A 9 16.37 12.32 -5.53
C ALA A 9 15.24 11.39 -6.03
N PHE A 10 14.37 11.87 -6.92
CA PHE A 10 13.24 11.11 -7.49
C PHE A 10 13.49 10.62 -8.93
N ILE A 11 14.65 10.90 -9.51
CA ILE A 11 14.94 10.56 -10.90
C ILE A 11 15.57 9.18 -10.99
N LEU A 12 14.83 8.21 -11.54
CA LEU A 12 15.37 6.89 -11.86
C LEU A 12 16.46 6.97 -12.93
N ALA A 13 17.50 6.13 -12.79
CA ALA A 13 18.47 5.89 -13.85
C ALA A 13 17.76 5.43 -15.14
N PRO A 14 18.24 5.80 -16.34
CA PRO A 14 17.56 5.48 -17.60
C PRO A 14 17.15 4.01 -17.74
N ASP A 15 17.99 3.08 -17.32
CA ASP A 15 17.75 1.63 -17.42
C ASP A 15 16.65 1.11 -16.47
N HIS A 16 16.30 1.87 -15.44
CA HIS A 16 15.24 1.55 -14.48
C HIS A 16 13.90 2.23 -14.80
N ARG A 17 13.85 3.09 -15.83
CA ARG A 17 12.62 3.81 -16.16
C ARG A 17 11.61 2.86 -16.81
N PRO A 18 10.30 3.05 -16.56
CA PRO A 18 9.26 2.27 -17.22
C PRO A 18 9.40 2.34 -18.75
N LYS A 19 9.34 1.18 -19.41
CA LYS A 19 9.27 1.10 -20.87
C LYS A 19 7.83 1.38 -21.27
N LEU A 20 7.55 2.54 -21.85
CA LEU A 20 6.18 2.98 -22.18
C LEU A 20 5.44 2.03 -23.13
N ALA A 21 6.17 1.24 -23.93
CA ALA A 21 5.60 0.17 -24.77
C ALA A 21 4.87 -0.93 -23.99
N VAL A 22 5.04 -1.02 -22.66
CA VAL A 22 4.32 -1.97 -21.80
C VAL A 22 2.88 -1.51 -21.50
N ALA A 23 2.55 -0.23 -21.67
CA ALA A 23 1.21 0.28 -21.42
C ALA A 23 0.15 -0.26 -22.40
N GLU A 24 0.57 -0.75 -23.58
CA GLU A 24 -0.31 -1.40 -24.57
C GLU A 24 -0.83 -2.79 -24.10
N PHE A 25 -0.27 -3.35 -23.02
CA PHE A 25 -0.66 -4.65 -22.47
C PHE A 25 -1.64 -4.57 -21.28
N ALA A 26 -2.18 -3.39 -20.98
CA ALA A 26 -3.22 -3.26 -19.95
C ALA A 26 -4.56 -3.87 -20.39
N ASP A 27 -4.76 -4.10 -21.69
CA ASP A 27 -5.88 -4.87 -22.22
C ASP A 27 -5.72 -6.35 -21.84
N GLY A 28 -6.68 -6.87 -21.06
CA GLY A 28 -6.75 -8.30 -20.74
C GLY A 28 -6.45 -8.68 -19.30
N ILE A 29 -6.20 -7.72 -18.39
CA ILE A 29 -6.11 -8.02 -16.95
C ILE A 29 -7.35 -8.81 -16.52
N PRO A 30 -7.20 -10.02 -15.95
CA PRO A 30 -8.34 -10.84 -15.58
C PRO A 30 -9.20 -10.13 -14.52
N ALA A 31 -10.52 -10.20 -14.70
CA ALA A 31 -11.48 -9.85 -13.67
C ALA A 31 -12.11 -11.13 -13.13
N VAL A 32 -11.98 -11.35 -11.82
CA VAL A 32 -12.54 -12.52 -11.12
C VAL A 32 -13.82 -12.09 -10.40
N ASP A 33 -14.91 -12.76 -10.74
CA ASP A 33 -16.21 -12.56 -10.11
C ASP A 33 -16.39 -13.51 -8.91
N LEU A 34 -16.42 -12.98 -7.69
CA LEU A 34 -16.59 -13.79 -6.47
C LEU A 34 -18.02 -14.29 -6.23
N SER A 35 -18.98 -13.94 -7.09
CA SER A 35 -20.34 -14.49 -7.04
C SER A 35 -20.49 -15.81 -7.81
N LEU A 36 -19.45 -16.25 -8.52
CA LEU A 36 -19.45 -17.51 -9.26
C LEU A 36 -19.46 -18.74 -8.33
N PRO A 37 -19.99 -19.88 -8.80
CA PRO A 37 -19.88 -21.15 -8.08
C PRO A 37 -18.42 -21.55 -7.85
N ASP A 38 -18.15 -22.24 -6.73
CA ASP A 38 -16.80 -22.61 -6.28
C ASP A 38 -15.90 -23.21 -7.38
N GLY A 39 -16.44 -24.11 -8.22
CA GLY A 39 -15.67 -24.74 -9.29
C GLY A 39 -15.15 -23.75 -10.35
N ASP A 40 -15.99 -22.80 -10.76
CA ASP A 40 -15.60 -21.77 -11.72
C ASP A 40 -14.70 -20.71 -11.07
N LEU A 41 -15.00 -20.34 -9.83
CA LEU A 41 -14.21 -19.38 -9.08
C LEU A 41 -12.77 -19.88 -8.87
N VAL A 42 -12.60 -21.12 -8.40
CA VAL A 42 -11.28 -21.75 -8.22
C VAL A 42 -10.51 -21.79 -9.55
N ARG A 43 -11.20 -22.13 -10.64
CA ARG A 43 -10.58 -22.16 -11.97
C ARG A 43 -10.11 -20.77 -12.41
N GLN A 44 -10.93 -19.73 -12.24
CA GLN A 44 -10.58 -18.36 -12.62
C GLN A 44 -9.43 -17.80 -11.79
N VAL A 45 -9.49 -17.94 -10.46
CA VAL A 45 -8.41 -17.52 -9.55
C VAL A 45 -7.12 -18.26 -9.89
N GLY A 46 -7.20 -19.57 -10.14
CA GLY A 46 -6.05 -20.39 -10.51
C GLY A 46 -5.42 -19.96 -11.84
N SER A 47 -6.23 -19.70 -12.88
CA SER A 47 -5.70 -19.22 -14.16
C SER A 47 -5.11 -17.82 -14.06
N ALA A 48 -5.81 -16.89 -13.40
CA ALA A 48 -5.33 -15.52 -13.27
C ALA A 48 -4.03 -15.45 -12.45
N SER A 49 -3.95 -16.20 -11.34
CA SER A 49 -2.73 -16.28 -10.52
C SER A 49 -1.56 -16.87 -11.29
N ARG A 50 -1.78 -17.95 -12.06
CA ARG A 50 -0.71 -18.62 -12.81
C ARG A 50 -0.24 -17.81 -14.02
N ASP A 51 -1.19 -17.27 -14.80
CA ASP A 51 -0.90 -16.70 -16.11
C ASP A 51 -0.56 -15.20 -16.01
N TRP A 52 -1.09 -14.48 -14.99
CA TRP A 52 -0.88 -13.04 -14.80
C TRP A 52 -0.18 -12.68 -13.48
N GLY A 53 -0.37 -13.46 -12.41
CA GLY A 53 0.14 -13.15 -11.06
C GLY A 53 -0.63 -12.05 -10.33
N PHE A 54 -1.62 -11.42 -10.96
CA PHE A 54 -2.56 -10.47 -10.36
C PHE A 54 -3.88 -10.43 -11.15
N PHE A 55 -4.95 -9.93 -10.54
CA PHE A 55 -6.27 -9.78 -11.15
C PHE A 55 -7.11 -8.74 -10.41
N LEU A 56 -8.15 -8.24 -11.09
CA LEU A 56 -9.20 -7.43 -10.49
C LEU A 56 -10.26 -8.34 -9.88
N VAL A 57 -10.91 -7.89 -8.81
CA VAL A 57 -11.97 -8.64 -8.14
C VAL A 57 -13.29 -7.87 -8.22
N THR A 58 -14.36 -8.53 -8.63
CA THR A 58 -15.73 -7.98 -8.66
C THR A 58 -16.66 -8.80 -7.78
N ASN A 59 -17.80 -8.21 -7.41
CA ASN A 59 -18.83 -8.85 -6.57
C ASN A 59 -18.30 -9.45 -5.25
N HIS A 60 -17.27 -8.82 -4.67
CA HIS A 60 -16.57 -9.28 -3.47
C HIS A 60 -17.35 -9.11 -2.15
N GLY A 61 -18.62 -8.70 -2.19
CA GLY A 61 -19.47 -8.52 -1.00
C GLY A 61 -19.12 -7.34 -0.08
N VAL A 62 -17.93 -6.74 -0.19
CA VAL A 62 -17.59 -5.51 0.56
C VAL A 62 -18.49 -4.35 0.14
N ALA A 63 -19.26 -3.82 1.10
CA ALA A 63 -20.18 -2.71 0.89
C ALA A 63 -19.45 -1.45 0.38
N LEU A 64 -20.02 -0.81 -0.65
CA LEU A 64 -19.47 0.39 -1.28
C LEU A 64 -19.22 1.53 -0.27
N GLU A 65 -20.07 1.65 0.75
CA GLU A 65 -19.96 2.67 1.79
C GLU A 65 -18.66 2.52 2.60
N LYS A 66 -18.22 1.28 2.89
CA LYS A 66 -16.96 1.04 3.61
C LYS A 66 -15.77 1.56 2.80
N ARG A 67 -15.74 1.29 1.49
CA ARG A 67 -14.71 1.79 0.58
C ARG A 67 -14.67 3.31 0.53
N ARG A 68 -15.84 3.94 0.38
CA ARG A 68 -15.96 5.41 0.37
C ARG A 68 -15.45 6.05 1.65
N ARG A 69 -15.75 5.47 2.81
CA ARG A 69 -15.28 5.96 4.12
C ARG A 69 -13.77 5.88 4.25
N ILE A 70 -13.15 4.76 3.88
CA ILE A 70 -11.69 4.61 3.91
C ILE A 70 -11.02 5.63 2.98
N GLU A 71 -11.52 5.77 1.74
CA GLU A 71 -11.00 6.74 0.78
C GLU A 71 -11.15 8.19 1.28
N ALA A 72 -12.27 8.52 1.93
CA ALA A 72 -12.50 9.85 2.49
C ALA A 72 -11.55 10.16 3.67
N ALA A 73 -11.41 9.23 4.62
CA ALA A 73 -10.50 9.37 5.75
C ALA A 73 -9.03 9.51 5.28
N ALA A 74 -8.60 8.67 4.34
CA ALA A 74 -7.27 8.77 3.74
C ALA A 74 -7.04 10.14 3.07
N ARG A 75 -8.01 10.62 2.26
CA ARG A 75 -7.92 11.95 1.64
C ARG A 75 -7.84 13.08 2.65
N MET A 76 -8.61 13.00 3.74
CA MET A 76 -8.56 13.98 4.82
C MET A 76 -7.19 13.98 5.49
N PHE A 77 -6.63 12.80 5.77
CA PHE A 77 -5.30 12.67 6.36
C PHE A 77 -4.20 13.27 5.46
N PHE A 78 -4.12 12.83 4.20
CA PHE A 78 -3.04 13.24 3.29
C PHE A 78 -3.10 14.71 2.84
N ARG A 79 -4.27 15.35 2.96
CA ARG A 79 -4.46 16.80 2.74
C ARG A 79 -3.87 17.68 3.84
N GLN A 80 -3.55 17.13 5.00
CA GLN A 80 -2.93 17.89 6.08
C GLN A 80 -1.52 18.34 5.72
N SER A 81 -0.99 19.30 6.48
CA SER A 81 0.40 19.73 6.35
C SER A 81 1.36 18.56 6.61
N LEU A 82 2.57 18.66 6.06
CA LEU A 82 3.62 17.68 6.32
C LEU A 82 3.96 17.58 7.82
N GLU A 83 3.88 18.68 8.56
CA GLU A 83 4.10 18.70 10.01
C GLU A 83 3.08 17.82 10.74
N GLU A 84 1.79 17.95 10.41
CA GLU A 84 0.74 17.13 11.02
C GLU A 84 0.90 15.65 10.68
N LYS A 85 1.18 15.33 9.42
CA LYS A 85 1.41 13.94 8.98
C LYS A 85 2.62 13.32 9.67
N ARG A 86 3.68 14.11 9.93
CA ARG A 86 4.90 13.64 10.60
C ARG A 86 4.75 13.37 12.10
N LYS A 87 3.67 13.81 12.75
CA LYS A 87 3.39 13.47 14.15
C LYS A 87 3.22 11.96 14.38
N VAL A 88 2.84 11.24 13.33
CA VAL A 88 2.66 9.78 13.33
C VAL A 88 3.67 9.08 12.42
N ARG A 89 4.85 9.69 12.21
CA ARG A 89 5.87 9.11 11.33
C ARG A 89 6.40 7.80 11.91
N ARG A 90 6.57 6.79 11.05
CA ARG A 90 7.23 5.53 11.42
C ARG A 90 8.74 5.68 11.50
N ASP A 91 9.39 4.87 12.32
CA ASP A 91 10.83 4.86 12.56
C ASP A 91 11.35 3.44 12.85
N GLU A 92 12.63 3.30 13.22
CA GLU A 92 13.25 1.99 13.47
C GLU A 92 12.57 1.21 14.63
N GLY A 93 11.95 1.91 15.59
CA GLY A 93 11.25 1.30 16.71
C GLY A 93 9.75 1.13 16.49
N ARG A 94 9.18 1.79 15.48
CA ARG A 94 7.73 1.80 15.19
C ARG A 94 7.51 1.54 13.72
N SER A 95 7.06 0.34 13.39
CA SER A 95 6.90 -0.12 12.00
C SER A 95 5.67 0.44 11.26
N THR A 96 4.71 1.03 11.97
CA THR A 96 3.46 1.56 11.43
C THR A 96 3.41 3.09 11.52
N GLY A 97 2.60 3.72 10.66
CA GLY A 97 2.41 5.16 10.58
C GLY A 97 2.84 5.77 9.24
N TYR A 98 2.97 7.08 9.22
CA TYR A 98 3.29 7.87 8.03
C TYR A 98 4.75 7.73 7.59
N TYR A 99 5.01 7.75 6.28
CA TYR A 99 6.35 7.83 5.71
C TYR A 99 6.34 8.46 4.30
N ASP A 100 7.39 9.21 3.97
CA ASP A 100 7.53 9.98 2.73
C ASP A 100 8.90 9.79 2.05
N THR A 101 9.70 8.84 2.52
CA THR A 101 11.07 8.64 2.05
C THR A 101 11.37 7.20 1.64
N GLU A 102 10.36 6.44 1.20
CA GLU A 102 10.56 5.08 0.70
C GLU A 102 11.45 5.08 -0.55
N LEU A 103 12.24 4.02 -0.71
CA LEU A 103 13.18 3.86 -1.80
C LEU A 103 12.83 2.66 -2.67
N THR A 104 12.67 2.86 -3.97
CA THR A 104 12.65 1.79 -4.97
C THR A 104 13.91 1.88 -5.82
N LYS A 105 14.69 0.78 -5.87
CA LYS A 105 16.00 0.76 -6.57
C LYS A 105 16.95 1.88 -6.09
N ASN A 106 16.97 2.14 -4.78
CA ASN A 106 17.74 3.21 -4.13
C ASN A 106 17.41 4.64 -4.58
N VAL A 107 16.25 4.85 -5.21
CA VAL A 107 15.74 6.18 -5.61
C VAL A 107 14.48 6.46 -4.80
N ARG A 108 14.28 7.71 -4.37
CA ARG A 108 13.10 8.09 -3.59
C ARG A 108 11.85 7.95 -4.44
N ASP A 109 10.87 7.24 -3.90
CA ASP A 109 9.57 7.13 -4.55
C ASP A 109 8.87 8.49 -4.52
N TRP A 110 8.24 8.87 -5.64
CA TRP A 110 7.35 10.02 -5.69
C TRP A 110 5.99 9.64 -5.07
N LYS A 111 5.99 9.37 -3.76
CA LYS A 111 4.81 8.99 -3.01
C LYS A 111 4.97 9.31 -1.53
N GLU A 112 3.83 9.30 -0.85
CA GLU A 112 3.76 9.18 0.60
C GLU A 112 2.87 7.99 0.96
N VAL A 113 3.07 7.43 2.15
CA VAL A 113 2.39 6.22 2.61
C VAL A 113 1.98 6.36 4.09
N PHE A 114 0.96 5.60 4.48
CA PHE A 114 0.59 5.37 5.86
C PHE A 114 0.39 3.86 6.03
N ASP A 115 1.25 3.23 6.83
CA ASP A 115 1.25 1.78 7.06
C ASP A 115 0.51 1.45 8.36
N LEU A 116 -0.34 0.42 8.33
CA LEU A 116 -1.09 -0.05 9.50
C LEU A 116 -1.22 -1.56 9.52
N THR A 117 -1.45 -2.11 10.70
CA THR A 117 -1.84 -3.50 10.90
C THR A 117 -3.31 -3.59 11.30
N VAL A 118 -3.99 -4.68 10.90
CA VAL A 118 -5.42 -4.86 11.19
C VAL A 118 -5.67 -5.20 12.66
N ALA A 119 -4.81 -6.05 13.25
CA ALA A 119 -4.86 -6.36 14.67
C ALA A 119 -4.03 -5.34 15.45
N ASP A 120 -4.59 -4.70 16.47
CA ASP A 120 -3.90 -3.65 17.22
C ASP A 120 -4.11 -3.87 18.74
N PRO A 121 -3.09 -4.37 19.48
CA PRO A 121 -1.72 -4.63 19.03
C PRO A 121 -1.59 -5.89 18.14
N THR A 122 -0.65 -5.87 17.19
CA THR A 122 -0.22 -7.06 16.43
C THR A 122 0.90 -7.78 17.17
N VAL A 123 0.79 -9.10 17.31
CA VAL A 123 1.88 -9.94 17.83
C VAL A 123 2.84 -10.29 16.69
N VAL A 124 4.13 -10.04 16.90
CA VAL A 124 5.19 -10.32 15.92
C VAL A 124 6.42 -10.94 16.59
N PRO A 125 7.28 -11.67 15.86
CA PRO A 125 8.58 -12.09 16.39
C PRO A 125 9.41 -10.88 16.83
N ALA A 126 10.11 -11.00 17.96
CA ALA A 126 11.01 -9.95 18.47
C ALA A 126 12.30 -9.84 17.64
N SER A 127 12.73 -10.94 17.02
CA SER A 127 13.92 -11.05 16.17
C SER A 127 13.59 -11.75 14.84
N PRO A 128 14.32 -11.45 13.74
CA PRO A 128 14.23 -12.23 12.50
C PRO A 128 14.88 -13.63 12.61
N GLU A 129 15.53 -13.95 13.72
CA GLU A 129 16.22 -15.22 13.94
C GLU A 129 15.20 -16.38 14.04
N PRO A 130 15.27 -17.40 13.17
CA PRO A 130 14.25 -18.46 13.09
C PRO A 130 14.03 -19.31 14.36
N HIS A 131 14.93 -19.20 15.33
CA HIS A 131 14.92 -19.95 16.58
C HIS A 131 14.75 -19.06 17.81
N ASP A 132 14.62 -17.76 17.61
CA ASP A 132 14.21 -16.86 18.67
C ASP A 132 12.69 -16.96 18.83
N GLY A 133 12.25 -17.44 20.00
CA GLY A 133 10.85 -17.60 20.34
C GLY A 133 10.24 -16.36 21.00
N GLU A 134 11.03 -15.31 21.21
CA GLU A 134 10.55 -14.08 21.82
C GLU A 134 9.53 -13.39 20.90
N LEU A 135 8.44 -12.95 21.52
CA LEU A 135 7.37 -12.21 20.86
C LEU A 135 7.36 -10.78 21.36
N THR A 136 7.07 -9.87 20.45
CA THR A 136 6.83 -8.47 20.74
C THR A 136 5.49 -8.02 20.15
N HIS A 137 5.13 -6.78 20.44
CA HIS A 137 3.87 -6.19 20.02
C HIS A 137 4.12 -4.91 19.22
N TRP A 138 3.43 -4.78 18.09
CA TRP A 138 3.35 -3.53 17.35
C TRP A 138 1.99 -2.88 17.59
N THR A 139 2.01 -1.56 17.75
CA THR A 139 0.81 -0.74 17.91
C THR A 139 0.75 0.29 16.79
N ASN A 140 -0.44 0.51 16.22
CA ASN A 140 -0.61 1.50 15.16
C ASN A 140 -0.44 2.92 15.67
N GLN A 141 0.30 3.74 14.92
CA GLN A 141 0.43 5.17 15.19
C GLN A 141 -0.73 5.96 14.56
N TRP A 142 -1.89 5.96 15.21
CA TRP A 142 -3.07 6.68 14.73
C TRP A 142 -2.93 8.20 14.86
N PRO A 143 -3.30 8.99 13.83
CA PRO A 143 -3.29 10.44 13.94
C PRO A 143 -4.46 10.93 14.78
N ALA A 144 -4.31 12.12 15.39
CA ALA A 144 -5.41 12.76 16.10
C ALA A 144 -6.55 13.21 15.15
N TYR A 145 -6.20 13.50 13.89
CA TYR A 145 -7.14 13.86 12.83
C TYR A 145 -6.70 13.24 11.49
N PRO A 146 -7.63 12.71 10.68
CA PRO A 146 -9.04 12.47 11.00
C PRO A 146 -9.20 11.25 11.93
N PRO A 147 -10.09 11.29 12.93
CA PRO A 147 -10.33 10.15 13.82
C PRO A 147 -10.90 8.93 13.07
N GLU A 148 -11.53 9.13 11.92
CA GLU A 148 -12.08 8.07 11.07
C GLU A 148 -11.02 7.26 10.32
N LEU A 149 -9.73 7.61 10.43
CA LEU A 149 -8.65 6.80 9.87
C LEU A 149 -8.45 5.49 10.65
N ARG A 150 -8.86 5.46 11.92
CA ARG A 150 -8.80 4.29 12.80
C ARG A 150 -9.95 3.30 12.56
#